data_AF-A0A943B0J6-F1
#
_entry.id   AF-A0A943B0J6-F1
#
_cell.length_a   1.000
_cell.length_b   1.000
_cell.length_c   1.000
_cell.angle_alpha   90.00
_cell.angle_beta   90.00
_cell.angle_gamma   90.00
#
_symmetry.space_group_name_H-M   'P 1'
#
loop_
_entity.id
_entity.type
_entity.pdbx_description
1 polymer ?
#
loop_
_entity_poly.entity_id
_entity_poly.type
_entity_poly.pdbx_seq_one_letter_code
_entity_poly.pdbx_strand_id
1 'polypeptide(L)' 'MVEVWGFEYENQTEIEIEGKKMTIYRTYGPKSNGKIELYAGERVGRG' A
#
# COMPACT_ATOMS: atom_id res chain seq x y z
N MET A 1 3.90 2.78 -6.11
CA MET A 1 3.48 1.38 -5.93
C MET A 1 4.53 0.71 -5.07
N VAL A 2 4.12 -0.04 -4.07
CA VAL A 2 4.98 -0.81 -3.17
C VAL A 2 4.55 -2.27 -3.22
N GLU A 3 5.50 -3.20 -3.29
CA GLU A 3 5.21 -4.63 -3.15
C GLU A 3 5.53 -5.10 -1.73
N VAL A 4 4.56 -5.76 -1.10
CA VAL A 4 4.72 -6.37 0.22
C VAL A 4 4.41 -7.86 0.16
N TRP A 5 4.86 -8.64 1.13
CA TRP A 5 4.41 -10.02 1.23
C TRP A 5 2.95 -10.07 1.67
N GLY A 6 2.16 -10.94 1.04
CA GLY A 6 0.74 -11.05 1.33
C GLY A 6 0.44 -11.44 2.78
N PHE A 7 1.37 -12.12 3.46
CA PHE A 7 1.24 -12.47 4.88
C PHE A 7 1.57 -11.30 5.84
N GLU A 8 2.22 -10.24 5.36
CA GLU A 8 2.51 -9.01 6.14
C GLU A 8 1.40 -7.97 5.99
N TYR A 9 0.59 -8.10 4.93
CA TYR A 9 -0.49 -7.17 4.63
C TYR A 9 -1.81 -7.62 5.26
N GLU A 10 -2.27 -6.88 6.26
CA GLU A 10 -3.52 -7.11 7.00
C GLU A 10 -4.56 -6.04 6.67
N ASN A 11 -4.72 -5.71 5.38
CA ASN A 11 -5.67 -4.69 4.90
C ASN A 11 -5.46 -3.30 5.50
N GLN A 12 -4.21 -2.94 5.82
CA GLN A 12 -3.89 -1.60 6.28
C GLN A 12 -4.30 -0.57 5.22
N THR A 13 -4.80 0.58 5.67
CA THR A 13 -5.26 1.69 4.81
C THR A 13 -4.18 2.75 4.59
N GLU A 14 -3.08 2.66 5.35
CA GLU A 14 -1.96 3.60 5.33
C GLU A 14 -0.66 2.82 5.36
N ILE A 15 0.38 3.39 4.76
CA ILE A 15 1.74 2.85 4.75
C ILE A 15 2.73 3.99 4.95
N GLU A 16 3.81 3.74 5.68
CA GLU A 16 4.93 4.67 5.79
C GLU A 16 6.01 4.29 4.77
N ILE A 17 6.38 5.24 3.92
CA ILE A 17 7.43 5.07 2.91
C ILE A 17 8.40 6.23 3.10
N GLU A 18 9.66 5.93 3.41
CA GLU A 18 10.72 6.94 3.64
C GLU A 18 10.32 8.01 4.68
N GLY A 19 9.63 7.61 5.76
CA GLY A 19 9.16 8.51 6.82
C GLY A 19 7.91 9.33 6.46
N LYS A 20 7.30 9.09 5.28
CA LYS A 20 6.06 9.73 4.87
C LYS A 20 4.88 8.77 4.96
N LYS A 21 3.81 9.22 5.62
CA LYS A 21 2.55 8.49 5.67
C LYS A 21 1.76 8.69 4.38
N MET A 22 1.51 7.60 3.66
CA MET A 22 0.70 7.58 2.45
C MET A 22 -0.59 6.78 2.67
N THR A 23 -1.66 7.16 1.98
CA THR A 23 -2.92 6.42 1.98
C THR A 23 -2.89 5.39 0.86
N ILE A 24 -3.17 4.13 1.21
CA ILE A 24 -3.37 3.05 0.24
C ILE A 24 -4.76 3.23 -0.35
N TYR A 25 -4.85 3.45 -1.66
CA TYR A 25 -6.11 3.65 -2.38
C TYR A 25 -6.44 2.50 -3.32
N ARG A 26 -5.50 1.58 -3.56
CA ARG A 26 -5.74 0.38 -4.36
C ARG A 26 -4.74 -0.72 -4.01
N THR A 27 -5.20 -1.96 -4.05
CA THR A 27 -4.39 -3.15 -3.85
C THR A 27 -4.61 -4.14 -4.99
N TYR A 28 -3.56 -4.90 -5.35
CA TYR A 28 -3.66 -6.01 -6.30
C TYR A 28 -2.88 -7.22 -5.78
N GLY A 29 -3.55 -8.38 -5.70
CA GLY A 29 -2.92 -9.64 -5.33
C GLY A 29 -3.78 -10.50 -4.38
N PRO A 30 -3.18 -11.54 -3.77
CA PRO A 30 -1.77 -11.94 -3.92
C PRO A 30 -1.47 -12.47 -5.33
N LYS A 31 -0.33 -12.06 -5.89
CA LYS A 31 0.25 -12.58 -7.13
C LYS A 31 0.72 -14.03 -6.93
N SER A 32 1.08 -14.72 -8.01
CA SER A 32 1.62 -16.09 -7.98
C SER A 32 2.89 -16.25 -7.13
N ASN A 33 3.63 -15.16 -6.88
CA ASN A 33 4.80 -15.12 -6.00
C ASN A 33 4.47 -14.81 -4.54
N GLY A 34 3.20 -14.74 -4.15
CA GLY A 34 2.76 -14.44 -2.79
C GLY A 34 2.83 -12.97 -2.38
N LYS A 35 3.18 -12.06 -3.30
CA LYS A 35 3.23 -10.61 -3.04
C LYS A 35 1.93 -9.90 -3.39
N ILE A 36 1.68 -8.78 -2.73
CA ILE A 36 0.58 -7.85 -3.03
C ILE A 36 1.19 -6.52 -3.45
N GLU A 37 0.63 -5.90 -4.50
CA GLU A 37 0.93 -4.52 -4.87
C GLU A 37 0.01 -3.57 -4.11
N LEU A 38 0.60 -2.57 -3.48
CA LEU A 38 -0.08 -1.46 -2.82
C LEU A 38 0.17 -0.18 -3.62
N TYR A 39 -0.92 0.46 -4.01
CA TYR A 39 -0.90 1.78 -4.62
C TYR A 39 -1.23 2.77 -3.52
N ALA A 40 -0.21 3.52 -3.13
CA ALA A 40 -0.29 4.53 -2.10
C ALA A 40 0.04 5.91 -2.69
N GLY A 41 -0.57 6.94 -2.11
CA GLY A 41 -0.32 8.33 -2.48
C GLY A 41 -0.54 9.26 -1.30
N GLU A 42 0.03 10.46 -1.38
CA GLU A 42 -0.22 11.51 -0.39
C GLU A 42 -1.70 11.92 -0.46
N ARG A 43 -2.38 11.99 0.70
CA ARG A 43 -3.67 12.69 0.80
C ARG A 43 -3.40 14.17 0.66
N VAL A 44 -3.31 14.66 -0.58
CA VAL A 44 -3.41 16.10 -0.85
C VAL A 44 -4.89 16.44 -0.70
N GLY A 45 -5.31 16.78 0.53
CA GLY A 45 -6.65 17.28 0.77
C GLY A 45 -6.87 18.51 -0.11
N ARG A 46 -7.79 18.43 -1.06
CA ARG A 46 -8.33 19.65 -1.68
C ARG A 46 -9.12 20.37 -0.59
N GLY A 47 -8.50 21.40 -0.02
CA GLY A 47 -9.21 22.45 0.72
C GLY A 47 -10.02 23.33 -0.21
#